data_AF-A0A970W3B0-F1
#
_entry.id   AF-A0A970W3B0-F1
#
_cell.length_a   1.000
_cell.length_b   1.000
_cell.length_c   1.000
_cell.angle_alpha   90.00
_cell.angle_beta   90.00
_cell.angle_gamma   90.00
#
_symmetry.space_group_name_H-M   'P 1'
#
loop_
_entity.id
_entity.type
_entity.pdbx_description
1 polymer ?
#
loop_
_entity_poly.entity_id
_entity_poly.type
_entity_poly.pdbx_seq_one_letter_code
_entity_poly.pdbx_strand_id
1 'polypeptide(L)'
;ANQGVHYVDLLQWFMGPVKSVWGRSGTFNHDIETEDQTMAIIEFESGAWGMFHTTTCSTPNLGTKLEFNGSEGALLWGDREISLFHSNVDPDLKIESIPVDPNLPASIFADMVGAVRDGKPLQCDGHEGRKSVAIIEAIYKSSATGKPVMMS
;
A
#
# COMPACT_ATOMS: atom_id res chain seq x y z
N ALA A 1 7.06 -8.33 -9.15
CA ALA A 1 6.03 -7.50 -8.47
C ALA A 1 5.17 -8.29 -7.47
N ASN A 2 5.32 -9.62 -7.40
CA ASN A 2 4.38 -10.48 -6.69
C ASN A 2 4.37 -10.24 -5.16
N GLN A 3 5.48 -9.75 -4.58
CA GLN A 3 5.62 -9.63 -3.13
C GLN A 3 5.06 -8.32 -2.55
N GLY A 4 4.86 -7.30 -3.39
CA GLY A 4 4.59 -5.93 -2.94
C GLY A 4 3.19 -5.40 -3.26
N VAL A 5 2.44 -6.10 -4.12
CA VAL A 5 1.20 -5.56 -4.72
C VAL A 5 0.14 -5.23 -3.68
N HIS A 6 -0.02 -6.06 -2.66
CA HIS A 6 -0.99 -5.81 -1.58
C HIS A 6 -0.63 -4.56 -0.75
N TYR A 7 0.66 -4.27 -0.56
CA TYR A 7 1.08 -3.17 0.30
C TYR A 7 1.12 -1.83 -0.43
N VAL A 8 1.47 -1.84 -1.72
CA VAL A 8 1.31 -0.63 -2.54
C VAL A 8 -0.17 -0.29 -2.72
N ASP A 9 -1.03 -1.31 -2.82
CA ASP A 9 -2.48 -1.14 -2.84
C ASP A 9 -3.01 -0.49 -1.56
N LEU A 10 -2.66 -1.06 -0.39
CA LEU A 10 -3.03 -0.47 0.91
C LEU A 10 -2.51 0.95 1.07
N LEU A 11 -1.26 1.22 0.68
CA LEU A 11 -0.69 2.56 0.75
C LEU A 11 -1.49 3.55 -0.13
N GLN A 12 -1.77 3.19 -1.38
CA GLN A 12 -2.59 3.97 -2.32
C GLN A 12 -4.04 4.13 -1.80
N TRP A 13 -4.59 3.12 -1.13
CA TRP A 13 -5.92 3.17 -0.54
C TRP A 13 -6.01 4.21 0.58
N PHE A 14 -5.04 4.21 1.51
CA PHE A 14 -5.02 5.13 2.64
C PHE A 14 -4.61 6.56 2.26
N MET A 15 -3.63 6.70 1.36
CA MET A 15 -3.04 8.00 1.04
C MET A 15 -3.71 8.72 -0.13
N GLY A 16 -4.58 8.03 -0.86
CA GLY A 16 -5.24 8.59 -2.05
C GLY A 16 -4.37 8.56 -3.31
N PRO A 17 -4.82 9.21 -4.40
CA PRO A 17 -4.20 9.11 -5.72
C PRO A 17 -2.70 9.43 -5.73
N VAL A 18 -1.92 8.60 -6.43
CA VAL A 18 -0.50 8.87 -6.68
C VAL A 18 -0.35 9.84 -7.84
N LYS A 19 0.49 10.86 -7.67
CA LYS A 19 0.87 11.85 -8.68
C LYS A 19 2.13 11.46 -9.45
N SER A 20 3.17 11.01 -8.76
CA SER A 20 4.42 10.62 -9.40
C SER A 20 5.17 9.56 -8.60
N VAL A 21 6.01 8.79 -9.30
CA VAL A 21 6.85 7.76 -8.69
C VAL A 21 8.27 7.84 -9.24
N TRP A 22 9.26 7.74 -8.36
CA TRP A 22 10.65 7.50 -8.74
C TRP A 22 11.17 6.27 -8.00
N GLY A 23 11.73 5.30 -8.71
CA GLY A 23 12.13 4.05 -8.06
C GLY A 23 13.15 3.23 -8.81
N ARG A 24 13.70 2.24 -8.11
CA ARG A 24 14.70 1.28 -8.58
C ARG A 24 14.30 -0.12 -8.15
N SER A 25 14.60 -1.07 -9.00
CA SER A 25 14.36 -2.50 -8.79
C SER A 25 15.50 -3.29 -9.41
N GLY A 26 15.77 -4.47 -8.88
CA GLY A 26 16.81 -5.36 -9.37
C GLY A 26 16.83 -6.70 -8.66
N THR A 27 17.75 -7.55 -9.10
CA THR A 27 17.98 -8.89 -8.54
C THR A 27 19.38 -8.93 -7.95
N PHE A 28 19.49 -9.22 -6.66
CA PHE A 28 20.74 -9.06 -5.89
C PHE A 28 21.14 -10.30 -5.10
N ASN A 29 20.19 -11.11 -4.63
CA ASN A 29 20.45 -12.27 -3.78
C ASN A 29 20.10 -13.60 -4.47
N HIS A 30 19.11 -13.60 -5.36
CA HIS A 30 18.58 -14.81 -5.99
C HIS A 30 18.98 -14.89 -7.47
N ASP A 31 19.05 -16.11 -8.01
CA ASP A 31 19.20 -16.36 -9.44
C ASP A 31 17.81 -16.55 -10.08
N ILE A 32 17.15 -15.43 -10.39
CA ILE A 32 15.77 -15.38 -10.91
C ILE A 32 15.61 -14.25 -11.94
N GLU A 33 14.61 -14.36 -12.79
CA GLU A 33 14.33 -13.40 -13.87
C GLU A 33 13.61 -12.13 -13.38
N THR A 34 13.02 -12.18 -12.19
CA THR A 34 12.27 -11.08 -11.57
C THR A 34 13.10 -10.39 -10.49
N GLU A 35 12.67 -9.21 -10.04
CA GLU A 35 13.34 -8.51 -8.96
C GLU A 35 13.18 -9.21 -7.60
N ASP A 36 14.21 -9.13 -6.77
CA ASP A 36 14.16 -9.52 -5.35
C ASP A 36 14.37 -8.32 -4.40
N GLN A 37 14.54 -7.12 -4.96
CA GLN A 37 14.52 -5.86 -4.24
C GLN A 37 13.92 -4.73 -5.08
N THR A 38 13.08 -3.90 -4.46
CA THR A 38 12.50 -2.69 -5.04
C THR A 38 12.44 -1.59 -3.99
N MET A 39 12.82 -0.37 -4.38
CA MET A 39 12.67 0.85 -3.59
C MET A 39 12.06 1.96 -4.45
N ALA A 40 11.12 2.72 -3.90
CA ALA A 40 10.54 3.86 -4.59
C ALA A 40 10.16 4.99 -3.62
N ILE A 41 10.22 6.22 -4.13
CA ILE A 41 9.61 7.42 -3.56
C ILE A 41 8.34 7.69 -4.36
N ILE A 42 7.24 7.93 -3.64
CA ILE A 42 5.91 8.15 -4.18
C ILE A 42 5.45 9.54 -3.76
N GLU A 43 5.00 10.36 -4.70
CA GLU A 43 4.32 11.62 -4.42
C GLU A 43 2.82 11.42 -4.63
N PHE A 44 2.01 11.75 -3.63
CA PHE A 44 0.54 11.71 -3.73
C PHE A 44 0.00 13.04 -4.24
N GLU A 45 -1.21 13.05 -4.82
CA GLU A 45 -1.88 14.27 -5.26
C GLU A 45 -2.15 15.24 -4.10
N SER A 46 -2.26 14.73 -2.88
CA SER A 46 -2.36 15.52 -1.64
C SER A 46 -1.08 16.31 -1.32
N GLY A 47 0.03 16.03 -2.00
CA GLY A 47 1.36 16.56 -1.72
C GLY A 47 2.13 15.76 -0.66
N ALA A 48 1.52 14.75 -0.05
CA ALA A 48 2.21 13.82 0.84
C ALA A 48 3.24 13.00 0.07
N TRP A 49 4.31 12.60 0.75
CA TRP A 49 5.32 11.69 0.21
C TRP A 49 5.26 10.35 0.91
N GLY A 50 5.49 9.29 0.15
CA GLY A 50 5.59 7.91 0.64
C GLY A 50 6.89 7.26 0.19
N MET A 51 7.33 6.27 0.97
CA MET A 51 8.42 5.38 0.60
C MET A 51 7.86 3.96 0.48
N PHE A 52 8.28 3.25 -0.57
CA PHE A 52 7.93 1.86 -0.78
C PHE A 52 9.20 1.03 -0.88
N HIS A 53 9.33 -0.01 -0.06
CA HIS A 53 10.44 -0.93 -0.09
C HIS A 53 9.94 -2.37 0.05
N THR A 54 10.38 -3.23 -0.86
CA THR A 54 10.12 -4.67 -0.81
C THR A 54 11.39 -5.42 -1.10
N THR A 55 11.65 -6.49 -0.34
CA THR A 55 12.81 -7.34 -0.59
C THR A 55 12.58 -8.77 -0.13
N THR A 56 13.13 -9.74 -0.87
CA THR A 56 13.31 -11.12 -0.39
C THR A 56 14.76 -11.39 0.03
N CYS A 57 15.64 -10.39 -0.05
CA CYS A 57 17.05 -10.47 0.33
C CYS A 57 17.29 -10.38 1.84
N SER A 58 16.23 -10.24 2.65
CA SER A 58 16.35 -10.09 4.10
C SER A 58 16.47 -11.44 4.79
N THR A 59 17.62 -11.71 5.41
CA THR A 59 17.83 -12.86 6.30
C THR A 59 18.40 -12.36 7.64
N PRO A 60 17.63 -12.39 8.75
CA PRO A 60 16.26 -12.93 8.87
C PRO A 60 15.20 -12.07 8.16
N ASN A 61 14.00 -12.64 8.00
CA ASN A 61 12.82 -11.88 7.55
C ASN A 61 12.49 -10.79 8.59
N LEU A 62 12.35 -9.54 8.13
CA LEU A 62 12.06 -8.37 8.99
C LEU A 62 10.56 -8.01 9.05
N GLY A 63 9.71 -8.84 8.45
CA GLY A 63 8.26 -8.64 8.45
C GLY A 63 7.80 -7.55 7.49
N THR A 64 6.51 -7.21 7.59
CA THR A 64 5.95 -6.06 6.85
C THR A 64 5.54 -4.96 7.80
N LYS A 65 5.82 -3.72 7.41
CA LYS A 65 5.50 -2.53 8.19
C LYS A 65 4.89 -1.46 7.28
N LEU A 66 3.80 -0.86 7.74
CA LEU A 66 3.22 0.36 7.22
C LEU A 66 3.31 1.42 8.31
N GLU A 67 3.86 2.57 7.93
CA GLU A 67 4.06 3.70 8.83
C GLU A 67 3.35 4.92 8.25
N PHE A 68 2.52 5.56 9.06
CA PHE A 68 1.80 6.77 8.72
C PHE A 68 2.16 7.87 9.69
N ASN A 69 2.52 9.03 9.15
CA ASN A 69 2.88 10.21 9.91
C ASN A 69 2.03 11.38 9.43
N GLY A 70 1.33 12.03 10.35
CA GLY A 70 0.51 13.21 10.08
C GLY A 70 0.71 14.30 11.12
N SER A 71 0.12 15.47 10.88
CA SER A 71 0.15 16.59 11.84
C SER A 71 -0.55 16.24 13.16
N GLU A 72 -1.53 15.34 13.12
CA GLU A 72 -2.37 15.00 14.26
C GLU A 72 -2.03 13.66 14.90
N GLY A 73 -1.00 12.95 14.43
CA GLY A 73 -0.68 11.66 14.98
C GLY A 73 0.22 10.79 14.12
N ALA A 74 0.44 9.58 14.59
CA ALA A 74 1.22 8.57 13.90
C ALA A 74 0.64 7.16 14.15
N LEU A 75 0.85 6.27 13.18
CA LEU A 75 0.45 4.87 13.27
C LEU A 75 1.55 3.99 12.67
N LEU A 76 1.94 2.94 13.40
CA LEU A 76 2.80 1.87 12.91
C LEU A 76 2.04 0.55 12.99
N TRP A 77 1.83 -0.05 11.83
CA TRP A 77 1.17 -1.34 11.67
C TRP A 77 2.12 -2.33 11.04
N GLY A 78 2.29 -3.50 11.66
CA GLY A 78 3.12 -4.57 11.12
C GLY A 78 2.72 -5.91 11.71
N ASP A 79 2.98 -6.99 10.97
CA ASP A 79 2.77 -8.37 11.44
C ASP A 79 1.38 -8.63 12.08
N ARG A 80 0.33 -8.00 11.51
CA ARG A 80 -1.09 -8.06 11.92
C ARG A 80 -1.42 -7.32 13.23
N GLU A 81 -0.50 -6.53 13.76
CA GLU A 81 -0.71 -5.74 14.97
C GLU A 81 -0.33 -4.27 14.77
N ILE A 82 -1.05 -3.39 15.44
CA ILE A 82 -0.72 -1.96 15.47
C ILE A 82 0.18 -1.76 16.68
N SER A 83 1.49 -1.67 16.43
CA SER A 83 2.49 -1.53 17.49
C SER A 83 2.59 -0.09 18.02
N LEU A 84 2.10 0.88 17.26
CA LEU A 84 2.00 2.28 17.69
C LEU A 84 0.75 2.91 17.10
N PHE A 85 -0.01 3.58 17.95
CA PHE A 85 -1.09 4.48 17.56
C PHE A 85 -1.05 5.67 18.52
N HIS A 86 -0.92 6.86 17.96
CA HIS A 86 -0.81 8.10 18.73
C HIS A 86 -1.62 9.20 18.06
N SER A 87 -2.39 9.93 18.87
CA SER A 87 -3.14 11.12 18.45
C SER A 87 -2.72 12.32 19.29
N ASN A 88 -2.39 13.43 18.61
CA ASN A 88 -2.12 14.73 19.22
C ASN A 88 -3.41 15.47 19.59
N VAL A 89 -4.53 15.09 18.98
CA VAL A 89 -5.85 15.74 19.16
C VAL A 89 -6.59 15.14 20.35
N ASP A 90 -6.49 13.82 20.50
CA ASP A 90 -7.08 13.08 21.61
C ASP A 90 -6.09 12.01 22.10
N PRO A 91 -5.27 12.32 23.13
CA PRO A 91 -4.26 11.40 23.64
C PRO A 91 -4.82 10.11 24.26
N ASP A 92 -6.11 10.10 24.64
CA ASP A 92 -6.77 8.93 25.22
C ASP A 92 -7.48 8.07 24.17
N LEU A 93 -7.49 8.48 22.90
CA LEU A 93 -8.08 7.73 21.80
C LEU A 93 -7.39 6.38 21.64
N LYS A 94 -8.20 5.33 21.68
CA LYS A 94 -7.75 3.95 21.48
C LYS A 94 -8.23 3.43 20.13
N ILE A 95 -7.38 2.72 19.41
CA ILE A 95 -7.74 2.18 18.09
C ILE A 95 -8.96 1.25 18.16
N GLU A 96 -9.12 0.51 19.26
CA GLU A 96 -10.25 -0.40 19.50
C GLU A 96 -11.58 0.34 19.71
N SER A 97 -11.53 1.65 20.01
CA SER A 97 -12.73 2.48 20.16
C SER A 97 -13.21 3.10 18.85
N ILE A 98 -12.41 3.00 17.77
CA ILE A 98 -12.79 3.53 16.46
C ILE A 98 -13.87 2.62 15.86
N PRO A 99 -15.08 3.14 15.57
CA PRO A 99 -16.15 2.32 15.03
C PRO A 99 -15.80 1.85 13.62
N VAL A 100 -15.96 0.54 13.38
CA VAL A 100 -15.91 -0.02 12.03
C VAL A 100 -17.26 0.25 11.35
N ASP A 101 -17.24 0.71 10.11
CA ASP A 101 -18.48 0.93 9.34
C ASP A 101 -19.29 -0.37 9.25
N PRO A 102 -20.50 -0.42 9.81
CA PRO A 102 -21.32 -1.63 9.83
C PRO A 102 -21.82 -2.05 8.44
N ASN A 103 -21.69 -1.20 7.42
CA ASN A 103 -22.06 -1.52 6.05
C ASN A 103 -20.95 -2.25 5.29
N LEU A 104 -19.74 -2.34 5.86
CA LEU A 104 -18.66 -3.09 5.22
C LEU A 104 -19.01 -4.58 5.14
N PRO A 105 -18.70 -5.24 4.02
CA PRO A 105 -18.85 -6.68 3.91
C PRO A 105 -18.01 -7.40 4.96
N ALA A 106 -18.57 -8.44 5.57
CA ALA A 106 -17.88 -9.23 6.60
C ALA A 106 -16.60 -9.96 6.07
N SER A 107 -16.48 -10.11 4.76
CA SER A 107 -15.31 -10.67 4.08
C SER A 107 -15.33 -10.34 2.59
N ILE A 108 -14.21 -10.56 1.90
CA ILE A 108 -14.13 -10.49 0.44
C ILE A 108 -15.11 -11.45 -0.27
N PHE A 109 -15.44 -12.59 0.36
CA PHE A 109 -16.43 -13.52 -0.18
C PHE A 109 -17.84 -12.97 -0.04
N ALA A 110 -18.17 -12.36 1.09
CA ALA A 110 -19.46 -11.71 1.31
C ALA A 110 -19.65 -10.52 0.36
N ASP A 111 -18.58 -9.76 0.09
CA ASP A 111 -18.57 -8.67 -0.88
C ASP A 111 -18.90 -9.19 -2.29
N MET A 112 -18.17 -10.22 -2.73
CA MET A 112 -18.39 -10.84 -4.04
C MET A 112 -19.80 -11.45 -4.18
N VAL A 113 -20.29 -12.15 -3.16
CA VAL A 113 -21.66 -12.70 -3.16
C VAL A 113 -22.70 -11.59 -3.25
N GLY A 114 -22.50 -10.49 -2.49
CA GLY A 114 -23.38 -9.33 -2.54
C GLY A 114 -23.41 -8.68 -3.92
N ALA A 115 -22.26 -8.56 -4.58
CA ALA A 115 -22.18 -8.02 -5.94
C ALA A 115 -22.89 -8.91 -6.96
N VAL A 116 -22.65 -10.22 -6.93
CA VAL A 116 -23.25 -11.17 -7.89
C VAL A 116 -24.76 -11.33 -7.68
N ARG A 117 -25.21 -11.45 -6.43
CA ARG A 117 -26.61 -11.73 -6.12
C ARG A 117 -27.48 -10.48 -6.11
N ASP A 118 -26.98 -9.40 -5.52
CA ASP A 118 -27.76 -8.20 -5.21
C ASP A 118 -27.38 -6.99 -6.07
N GLY A 119 -26.38 -7.11 -6.96
CA GLY A 119 -25.89 -6.00 -7.80
C GLY A 119 -25.20 -4.89 -7.01
N LYS A 120 -24.72 -5.18 -5.79
CA LYS A 120 -23.99 -4.21 -4.96
C LYS A 120 -22.63 -3.88 -5.58
N PRO A 121 -22.14 -2.64 -5.45
CA PRO A 121 -20.77 -2.32 -5.83
C PRO A 121 -19.79 -3.08 -4.95
N LEU A 122 -18.70 -3.58 -5.55
CA LEU A 122 -17.59 -4.19 -4.81
C LEU A 122 -16.83 -3.10 -4.06
N GLN A 123 -16.25 -3.46 -2.92
CA GLN A 123 -15.31 -2.58 -2.22
C GLN A 123 -14.05 -2.34 -3.07
N CYS A 124 -13.53 -3.39 -3.70
CA CYS A 124 -12.38 -3.31 -4.60
C CYS A 124 -12.73 -4.03 -5.91
N ASP A 125 -13.04 -3.24 -6.95
CA ASP A 125 -13.34 -3.75 -8.27
C ASP A 125 -12.07 -3.82 -9.16
N GLY A 126 -12.24 -4.21 -10.44
CA GLY A 126 -11.12 -4.27 -11.37
C GLY A 126 -10.50 -2.90 -11.70
N HIS A 127 -11.22 -1.79 -11.52
CA HIS A 127 -10.66 -0.45 -11.69
C HIS A 127 -9.74 -0.09 -10.53
N GLU A 128 -10.16 -0.39 -9.30
CA GLU A 128 -9.32 -0.24 -8.10
C GLU A 128 -8.06 -1.10 -8.20
N GLY A 129 -8.20 -2.39 -8.55
CA GLY A 129 -7.05 -3.29 -8.69
C GLY A 129 -6.04 -2.90 -9.77
N ARG A 130 -6.45 -2.13 -10.79
CA ARG A 130 -5.52 -1.60 -11.81
C ARG A 130 -4.60 -0.51 -11.27
N LYS A 131 -4.97 0.20 -10.21
CA LYS A 131 -4.16 1.29 -9.65
C LYS A 131 -2.83 0.77 -9.11
N SER A 132 -2.88 -0.30 -8.32
CA SER A 132 -1.68 -0.92 -7.74
C SER A 132 -0.76 -1.50 -8.82
N VAL A 133 -1.33 -2.09 -9.89
CA VAL A 133 -0.55 -2.53 -11.08
C VAL A 133 0.13 -1.34 -11.77
N ALA A 134 -0.60 -0.26 -12.02
CA ALA A 134 -0.06 0.93 -12.68
C ALA A 134 1.11 1.55 -11.91
N ILE A 135 1.02 1.60 -10.57
CA ILE A 135 2.11 2.09 -9.72
C ILE A 135 3.35 1.21 -9.85
N ILE A 136 3.19 -0.12 -9.82
CA ILE A 136 4.30 -1.06 -9.98
C ILE A 136 4.96 -0.92 -11.35
N GLU A 137 4.17 -0.82 -12.42
CA GLU A 137 4.68 -0.60 -13.77
C GLU A 137 5.43 0.73 -13.87
N ALA A 138 4.94 1.78 -13.20
CA ALA A 138 5.62 3.07 -13.10
C ALA A 138 6.96 2.95 -12.37
N ILE A 139 7.05 2.16 -11.29
CA ILE A 139 8.32 1.88 -10.59
C ILE A 139 9.30 1.19 -11.54
N TYR A 140 8.87 0.16 -12.28
CA TYR A 140 9.74 -0.52 -13.24
C TYR A 140 10.21 0.38 -14.38
N LYS A 141 9.31 1.20 -14.92
CA LYS A 141 9.66 2.20 -15.94
C LYS A 141 10.62 3.24 -15.40
N SER A 142 10.40 3.72 -14.18
CA SER A 142 11.30 4.65 -13.50
C SER A 142 12.69 4.02 -13.31
N SER A 143 12.73 2.78 -12.86
CA SER A 143 13.94 1.97 -12.74
C SER A 143 14.68 1.92 -14.08
N ALA A 144 14.04 1.42 -15.14
CA ALA A 144 14.67 1.26 -16.46
C ALA A 144 15.22 2.58 -17.04
N THR A 145 14.54 3.69 -16.83
CA THR A 145 14.88 4.99 -17.43
C THR A 145 15.73 5.91 -16.54
N GLY A 146 15.80 5.64 -15.23
CA GLY A 146 16.42 6.52 -14.24
C GLY A 146 15.65 7.83 -13.99
N LYS A 147 14.39 7.94 -14.41
CA LYS A 147 13.59 9.18 -14.35
C LYS A 147 12.29 8.98 -13.57
N PRO A 148 11.72 10.04 -12.97
CA PRO A 148 10.39 9.95 -12.37
C PRO A 148 9.33 9.69 -13.44
N VAL A 149 8.29 8.96 -13.06
CA VAL A 149 7.11 8.64 -13.90
C VAL A 149 5.91 9.36 -13.29
N MET A 150 5.26 10.20 -14.08
CA MET A 150 3.99 10.81 -13.72
C MET A 150 2.86 9.80 -13.90
N MET A 151 1.93 9.78 -12.95
CA MET A 151 0.70 8.99 -13.03
C MET A 151 -0.36 9.80 -13.77
N SER A 152 -1.21 9.11 -14.54
CA SER A 152 -2.27 9.69 -15.39
C SER A 152 -3.63 9.13 -15.04
#